data_AF-A0A7C6M4B2-F1
#
_entry.id   AF-A0A7C6M4B2-F1
#
_cell.length_a   1.000
_cell.length_b   1.000
_cell.length_c   1.000
_cell.angle_alpha   90.00
_cell.angle_beta   90.00
_cell.angle_gamma   90.00
#
_symmetry.space_group_name_H-M   'P 1'
#
loop_
_entity.id
_entity.type
_entity.pdbx_description
1 polymer ?
#
loop_
_entity_poly.entity_id
_entity_poly.type
_entity_poly.pdbx_seq_one_letter_code
_entity_poly.pdbx_strand_id
1 'polypeptide(L)'
;MKKILITITLAALIIIAGCTDLDDIYRQLDEQKKELATVKELINAINKKISVVSYKELDDKSGYELTMSDGSKIILKHGAK
;
A
#
# COMPACT_ATOMS: atom_id res chain seq x y z
N MET A 1 21.04 -51.58 6.25
CA MET A 1 20.03 -51.17 5.23
C MET A 1 18.62 -51.07 5.80
N LYS A 2 18.08 -52.10 6.46
CA LYS A 2 16.69 -52.10 6.98
C LYS A 2 16.37 -50.96 7.97
N LYS A 3 17.30 -50.63 8.87
CA LYS A 3 17.15 -49.52 9.83
C LYS A 3 17.19 -48.13 9.19
N ILE A 4 17.98 -47.96 8.12
CA ILE A 4 18.12 -46.70 7.38
C ILE A 4 16.82 -46.40 6.62
N LEU A 5 16.21 -47.42 6.02
CA LEU A 5 14.92 -47.29 5.34
C LEU A 5 13.83 -46.85 6.32
N ILE A 6 13.76 -47.44 7.51
CA ILE A 6 12.77 -47.09 8.54
C ILE A 6 12.91 -45.62 8.99
N THR A 7 14.14 -45.14 9.20
CA THR A 7 14.38 -43.73 9.56
C THR A 7 13.99 -42.75 8.46
N ILE A 8 14.21 -43.10 7.19
CA ILE A 8 13.80 -42.26 6.05
C ILE A 8 12.27 -42.21 5.95
N THR A 9 11.59 -43.34 6.11
CA THR A 9 10.12 -43.40 6.09
C THR A 9 9.50 -42.56 7.20
N LEU A 10 10.09 -42.56 8.40
CA LEU A 10 9.60 -41.76 9.53
C LEU A 10 9.81 -40.26 9.31
N ALA A 11 10.97 -39.87 8.77
CA ALA A 11 11.24 -38.48 8.41
C ALA A 11 10.29 -37.97 7.32
N ALA A 12 9.99 -38.79 6.32
CA ALA A 12 9.04 -38.44 5.25
C ALA A 12 7.62 -38.20 5.80
N LEU A 13 7.16 -39.01 6.77
CA LEU A 13 5.84 -38.83 7.41
C LEU A 13 5.72 -37.50 8.17
N ILE A 14 6.81 -37.05 8.81
CA ILE A 14 6.84 -35.77 9.54
C ILE A 14 6.77 -34.59 8.57
N ILE A 15 7.43 -34.68 7.41
CA ILE A 15 7.38 -33.64 6.37
C ILE A 15 5.98 -33.52 5.78
N ILE A 16 5.31 -34.64 5.52
CA ILE A 16 3.94 -34.65 4.96
C ILE A 16 2.92 -34.08 5.96
N ALA A 17 3.05 -34.39 7.25
CA ALA A 17 2.18 -33.83 8.29
C ALA A 17 2.45 -32.34 8.57
N GLY A 18 3.67 -31.87 8.34
CA GLY A 18 4.02 -30.43 8.44
C GLY A 18 3.58 -29.60 7.23
N CYS A 19 3.29 -30.22 6.08
CA CYS A 19 2.81 -29.52 4.89
C CYS A 19 1.37 -29.02 5.02
N THR A 20 0.53 -29.63 5.86
CA THR A 20 -0.88 -29.22 6.02
C THR A 20 -1.02 -27.85 6.71
N ASP A 21 -0.06 -27.47 7.56
CA ASP A 21 -0.03 -26.15 8.21
C ASP A 21 0.49 -25.08 7.25
N LEU A 22 1.37 -25.46 6.32
CA LEU A 22 1.97 -24.54 5.35
C LEU A 22 0.93 -24.00 4.35
N ASP A 23 0.01 -24.84 3.87
CA ASP A 23 -1.08 -24.41 2.97
C ASP A 23 -2.07 -23.44 3.63
N ASP A 24 -2.35 -23.61 4.93
CA ASP A 24 -3.27 -22.73 5.65
C ASP A 24 -2.64 -21.37 5.96
N ILE A 25 -1.32 -21.33 6.20
CA ILE A 25 -0.54 -20.08 6.29
C ILE A 25 -0.57 -19.31 4.97
N TYR A 26 -0.46 -19.99 3.82
CA TYR A 26 -0.53 -19.34 2.50
C TYR A 26 -1.91 -18.70 2.24
N ARG A 27 -3.00 -19.34 2.65
CA ARG A 27 -4.36 -18.80 2.51
C ARG A 27 -4.56 -17.54 3.34
N GLN A 28 -4.09 -17.53 4.59
CA GLN A 28 -4.17 -16.36 5.47
C GLN A 28 -3.35 -15.18 4.92
N LEU A 29 -2.20 -15.45 4.30
CA LEU A 29 -1.37 -14.42 3.69
C LEU A 29 -2.06 -13.74 2.50
N ASP A 30 -2.78 -14.51 1.68
CA ASP A 30 -3.50 -13.99 0.51
C ASP A 30 -4.72 -13.14 0.89
N GLU A 31 -5.42 -13.50 1.96
CA GLU A 31 -6.50 -12.69 2.52
C GLU A 31 -5.96 -11.34 3.05
N GLN A 32 -4.87 -11.36 3.82
CA GLN A 32 -4.23 -10.12 4.31
C GLN A 32 -3.71 -9.23 3.19
N LYS A 33 -3.18 -9.80 2.10
CA LYS A 33 -2.76 -9.04 0.92
C LYS A 33 -3.94 -8.32 0.25
N LYS A 34 -5.10 -8.97 0.15
CA LYS A 34 -6.31 -8.36 -0.43
C LYS A 34 -6.84 -7.22 0.43
N GLU A 35 -6.83 -7.38 1.74
CA GLU A 35 -7.22 -6.32 2.67
C GLU A 35 -6.27 -5.11 2.56
N LEU A 36 -4.95 -5.34 2.54
CA LEU A 36 -3.97 -4.28 2.36
C LEU A 36 -4.10 -3.55 1.02
N ALA A 37 -4.40 -4.26 -0.06
CA ALA A 37 -4.66 -3.66 -1.36
C ALA A 37 -5.88 -2.72 -1.30
N THR A 38 -6.97 -3.19 -0.69
CA THR A 38 -8.21 -2.42 -0.52
C THR A 38 -7.98 -1.15 0.31
N VAL A 39 -7.27 -1.27 1.44
CA VAL A 39 -6.94 -0.10 2.28
C VAL A 39 -6.06 0.90 1.54
N LYS A 40 -5.08 0.44 0.74
CA LYS A 40 -4.25 1.32 -0.10
C LYS A 40 -5.07 2.08 -1.13
N GLU A 41 -6.05 1.44 -1.76
CA GLU A 41 -6.95 2.11 -2.70
C GLU A 41 -7.81 3.18 -2.04
N LEU A 42 -8.33 2.90 -0.84
CA LEU A 42 -9.09 3.88 -0.05
C LEU A 42 -8.22 5.08 0.35
N ILE A 43 -6.99 4.84 0.82
CA ILE A 43 -6.03 5.90 1.15
C ILE A 43 -5.69 6.73 -0.09
N ASN A 44 -5.50 6.09 -1.24
CA ASN A 44 -5.24 6.78 -2.50
C ASN A 44 -6.44 7.64 -2.94
N ALA A 45 -7.66 7.13 -2.77
CA ALA A 45 -8.88 7.89 -3.06
C ALA A 45 -9.02 9.12 -2.15
N ILE A 46 -8.66 9.00 -0.87
CA ILE A 46 -8.64 10.13 0.07
C ILE A 46 -7.55 11.14 -0.32
N ASN A 47 -6.33 10.68 -0.59
CA ASN A 47 -5.20 11.55 -0.94
C ASN A 47 -5.37 12.27 -2.28
N LYS A 48 -6.11 11.68 -3.24
CA LYS A 48 -6.45 12.34 -4.51
C LYS A 48 -7.33 13.57 -4.34
N LYS A 49 -7.98 13.75 -3.19
CA LYS A 49 -8.76 14.96 -2.89
C LYS A 49 -7.81 16.08 -2.48
N ILE A 50 -7.10 16.62 -3.46
CA ILE A 50 -6.26 17.81 -3.26
C ILE A 50 -7.17 19.04 -3.25
N SER A 51 -7.13 19.81 -2.16
CA SER A 51 -7.89 21.06 -2.01
C SER A 51 -6.98 22.23 -1.67
N VAL A 52 -7.41 23.46 -1.98
CA VAL A 52 -6.69 24.67 -1.56
C VAL A 52 -6.86 24.87 -0.05
N VAL A 53 -5.75 25.06 0.68
CA VAL A 53 -5.77 25.31 2.13
C VAL A 53 -5.42 26.75 2.49
N SER A 54 -4.67 27.45 1.65
CA SER A 54 -4.39 28.88 1.83
C SER A 54 -4.06 29.55 0.52
N TYR A 55 -4.18 30.87 0.47
CA TYR A 55 -3.73 31.70 -0.63
C TYR A 55 -2.96 32.91 -0.12
N LYS A 56 -1.99 33.38 -0.91
CA LYS A 56 -1.23 34.61 -0.67
C LYS A 56 -1.13 35.39 -1.97
N GLU A 57 -1.38 36.70 -1.93
CA GLU A 57 -1.13 37.58 -3.09
C GLU A 57 0.38 37.66 -3.37
N LEU A 58 0.76 37.64 -4.64
CA LEU A 58 2.15 37.80 -5.05
C LEU A 58 2.64 39.23 -4.78
N ASP A 59 3.93 39.38 -4.50
CA ASP A 59 4.53 40.69 -4.18
C ASP A 59 4.39 41.71 -5.34
N ASP A 60 4.34 41.20 -6.57
CA ASP A 60 4.13 41.98 -7.80
C ASP A 60 2.65 42.25 -8.14
N LYS A 61 1.72 41.79 -7.29
CA LYS A 61 0.25 41.86 -7.47
C LYS A 61 -0.26 41.28 -8.80
N SER A 62 0.52 40.40 -9.43
CA SER A 62 0.16 39.79 -10.71
C SER A 62 -0.74 38.55 -10.57
N GLY A 63 -1.02 38.13 -9.33
CA GLY A 63 -1.88 36.97 -9.04
C GLY A 63 -1.72 36.46 -7.60
N TYR A 64 -2.02 35.18 -7.41
CA TYR A 64 -2.00 34.49 -6.12
C TYR A 64 -1.13 33.23 -6.14
N GLU A 65 -0.41 32.97 -5.05
CA GLU A 65 0.14 31.66 -4.71
C GLU A 65 -0.90 30.89 -3.89
N LEU A 66 -1.33 29.74 -4.38
CA LEU A 66 -2.22 28.82 -3.69
C LEU A 66 -1.38 27.70 -3.06
N THR A 67 -1.58 27.45 -1.77
CA THR A 67 -1.06 26.26 -1.09
C THR A 67 -2.12 25.19 -1.09
N MET A 68 -1.76 24.00 -1.54
CA MET A 68 -2.63 22.84 -1.61
C MET A 68 -2.51 21.98 -0.33
N SER A 69 -3.49 21.12 -0.07
CA SER A 69 -3.54 20.24 1.10
C SER A 69 -2.41 19.22 1.17
N ASP A 70 -1.77 18.92 0.04
CA ASP A 70 -0.60 18.05 -0.06
C ASP A 70 0.73 18.81 0.12
N GLY A 71 0.67 20.13 0.39
CA GLY A 71 1.83 21.00 0.54
C GLY A 71 2.40 21.55 -0.76
N SER A 72 1.88 21.12 -1.92
CA SER A 72 2.26 21.70 -3.21
C SER A 72 1.76 23.14 -3.34
N LYS A 73 2.38 23.91 -4.24
CA LYS A 73 2.06 25.32 -4.49
C LYS A 73 1.76 25.55 -5.96
N ILE A 74 0.73 26.33 -6.24
CA ILE A 74 0.30 26.70 -7.60
C ILE A 74 0.25 28.22 -7.71
N ILE A 75 0.77 28.79 -8.80
CA ILE A 75 0.64 30.21 -9.10
C ILE A 75 -0.55 30.43 -10.03
N LEU A 76 -1.55 31.17 -9.56
CA LEU A 76 -2.70 31.61 -10.34
C LEU A 76 -2.51 33.08 -10.74
N LYS A 77 -2.20 33.35 -12.01
CA LYS A 77 -2.07 34.71 -12.54
C LYS A 77 -3.43 35.30 -12.93
N HIS A 78 -3.54 36.61 -12.90
CA HIS A 78 -4.71 37.31 -13.45
C HIS A 78 -4.87 37.00 -14.95
N GLY A 79 -6.11 36.82 -15.39
CA GLY A 79 -6.41 36.70 -16.82
C GLY A 79 -6.12 38.01 -17.56
N ALA A 80 -5.70 37.91 -18.81
CA ALA A 80 -5.70 39.05 -19.71
C ALA A 80 -7.15 39.50 -19.91
N LYS A 81 -7.42 40.81 -19.77
CA LYS A 81 -8.72 41.41 -20.07
C LYS A 81 -9.04 41.33 -21.55
#